data_AF-A0A832ZNB5-F1
#
_entry.id   AF-A0A832ZNB5-F1
#
_cell.length_a   1.000
_cell.length_b   1.000
_cell.length_c   1.000
_cell.angle_alpha   90.00
_cell.angle_beta   90.00
_cell.angle_gamma   90.00
#
_symmetry.space_group_name_H-M   'P 1'
#
loop_
_entity.id
_entity.type
_entity.pdbx_description
1 polymer ?
#
loop_
_entity_poly.entity_id
_entity_poly.type
_entity_poly.pdbx_seq_one_letter_code
_entity_poly.pdbx_strand_id
1 'polypeptide(L)'
;MAIQYRVCSGVYEAVKHIVSLLGFKHIYTERVRVVCSQGSRSTATARIWGLPKPFAIAYGVPPCYVIEVLDERFWNLSCEERVAVLVHELLHIPKTFSGGLRPHGKWASKSNIRGLVEKLADFIDVLCKFMEQDKV
;
A
#
# COMPACT_ATOMS: atom_id res chain seq x y z
N MET A 1 1.85 10.55 22.83
CA MET A 1 0.60 10.82 22.10
C MET A 1 0.12 9.52 21.49
N ALA A 2 -1.20 9.31 21.46
CA ALA A 2 -1.78 8.18 20.74
C ALA A 2 -1.65 8.41 19.23
N ILE A 3 -1.42 7.34 18.46
CA ILE A 3 -1.44 7.41 16.99
C ILE A 3 -2.89 7.60 16.56
N GLN A 4 -3.13 8.59 15.69
CA GLN A 4 -4.43 8.85 15.09
C GLN A 4 -4.48 8.24 13.70
N TYR A 5 -5.64 7.71 13.33
CA TYR A 5 -5.87 7.06 12.04
C TYR A 5 -7.03 7.73 11.30
N ARG A 6 -6.90 7.89 9.99
CA ARG A 6 -7.99 8.26 9.08
C ARG A 6 -8.00 7.35 7.85
N VAL A 7 -9.15 7.22 7.22
CA VAL A 7 -9.25 6.58 5.89
C VAL A 7 -8.61 7.50 4.85
N CYS A 8 -7.86 6.91 3.92
CA CYS A 8 -7.21 7.63 2.82
C CYS A 8 -7.75 7.14 1.48
N SER A 9 -8.80 7.79 1.00
CA SER A 9 -9.53 7.42 -0.21
C SER A 9 -8.76 7.71 -1.49
N GLY A 10 -8.03 8.83 -1.54
CA GLY A 10 -7.20 9.19 -2.67
C GLY A 10 -6.05 8.21 -2.89
N VAL A 11 -5.34 7.85 -1.81
CA VAL A 11 -4.30 6.82 -1.86
C VAL A 11 -4.90 5.44 -2.18
N TYR A 12 -6.10 5.14 -1.68
CA TYR A 12 -6.81 3.90 -2.05
C TYR A 12 -7.11 3.82 -3.55
N GLU A 13 -7.57 4.91 -4.18
CA GLU A 13 -7.77 4.94 -5.63
C GLU A 13 -6.45 4.76 -6.39
N ALA A 14 -5.37 5.44 -5.97
CA ALA A 14 -4.04 5.21 -6.55
C ALA A 14 -3.62 3.73 -6.47
N VAL A 15 -3.85 3.06 -5.32
CA VAL A 15 -3.58 1.62 -5.14
C VAL A 15 -4.37 0.76 -6.12
N LYS A 16 -5.67 1.02 -6.31
CA LYS A 16 -6.50 0.29 -7.28
C LYS A 16 -5.94 0.41 -8.70
N HIS A 17 -5.56 1.62 -9.10
CA HIS A 17 -4.95 1.87 -10.40
C HIS A 17 -3.61 1.15 -10.55
N ILE A 18 -2.73 1.20 -9.55
CA ILE A 18 -1.44 0.48 -9.56
C ILE A 18 -1.66 -1.02 -9.72
N VAL A 19 -2.57 -1.63 -8.96
CA VAL A 19 -2.90 -3.07 -9.03
C VAL A 19 -3.38 -3.45 -10.43
N SER A 20 -4.25 -2.62 -11.02
CA SER A 20 -4.77 -2.83 -12.37
C SER A 20 -3.68 -2.70 -13.44
N LEU A 21 -2.90 -1.61 -13.42
CA LEU A 21 -1.86 -1.31 -14.41
C LEU A 21 -0.71 -2.32 -14.38
N LEU A 22 -0.30 -2.78 -13.19
CA LEU A 22 0.74 -3.81 -13.05
C LEU A 22 0.22 -5.24 -13.25
N GLY A 23 -1.09 -5.42 -13.43
CA GLY A 23 -1.70 -6.73 -13.66
C GLY A 23 -1.57 -7.68 -12.47
N PHE A 24 -1.65 -7.17 -11.24
CA PHE A 24 -1.60 -7.98 -10.00
C PHE A 24 -2.92 -8.74 -9.78
N LYS A 25 -3.20 -9.73 -10.63
CA LYS A 25 -4.45 -10.52 -10.64
C LYS A 25 -4.76 -11.26 -9.34
N HIS A 26 -3.77 -11.47 -8.47
CA HIS A 26 -3.96 -12.11 -7.16
C HIS A 26 -4.43 -11.14 -6.07
N ILE A 27 -4.43 -9.82 -6.33
CA ILE A 27 -4.80 -8.80 -5.36
C ILE A 27 -6.25 -8.38 -5.59
N TYR A 28 -7.07 -8.66 -4.60
CA TYR A 28 -8.48 -8.32 -4.56
C TYR A 28 -8.66 -6.94 -3.90
N THR A 29 -8.72 -5.89 -4.73
CA THR A 29 -8.71 -4.49 -4.26
C THR A 29 -9.89 -4.09 -3.37
N GLU A 30 -10.98 -4.85 -3.40
CA GLU A 30 -12.12 -4.67 -2.49
C GLU A 30 -11.82 -5.11 -1.05
N ARG A 31 -10.78 -5.95 -0.88
CA ARG A 31 -10.26 -6.46 0.40
C ARG A 31 -8.90 -5.89 0.77
N VAL A 32 -8.45 -4.85 0.07
CA VAL A 32 -7.31 -4.02 0.45
C VAL A 32 -7.84 -2.64 0.81
N ARG A 33 -7.51 -2.13 2.00
CA ARG A 33 -7.89 -0.77 2.43
C ARG A 33 -6.66 0.06 2.73
N VAL A 34 -6.82 1.38 2.74
CA VAL A 34 -5.74 2.31 3.04
C VAL A 34 -6.16 3.24 4.18
N VAL A 35 -5.26 3.39 5.14
CA VAL A 35 -5.38 4.38 6.22
C VAL A 35 -4.12 5.24 6.25
N CYS A 36 -4.26 6.48 6.67
CA CYS A 36 -3.12 7.32 7.04
C CYS A 36 -3.05 7.46 8.55
N SER A 37 -1.84 7.45 9.09
CA SER A 37 -1.55 7.57 10.51
C SER A 37 -0.76 8.85 10.81
N GLN A 38 -1.05 9.48 11.95
CA GLN A 38 -0.32 10.62 12.51
C GLN A 38 0.09 10.38 13.97
N GLY A 39 1.22 10.93 14.39
CA GLY A 39 1.84 10.74 15.69
C GLY A 39 2.86 9.60 15.76
N SER A 40 3.29 9.04 14.62
CA SER A 40 4.21 7.90 14.58
C SER A 40 5.67 8.35 14.71
N ARG A 41 6.43 7.68 15.59
CA ARG A 41 7.90 7.87 15.70
C ARG A 41 8.72 6.98 14.77
N SER A 42 8.04 6.17 13.96
CA SER A 42 8.69 5.23 13.05
C SER A 42 9.41 5.96 11.91
N THR A 43 10.45 5.32 11.38
CA THR A 43 11.17 5.78 10.19
C THR A 43 10.55 5.26 8.90
N ALA A 44 9.56 4.37 8.98
CA ALA A 44 8.85 3.84 7.82
C ALA A 44 8.02 4.94 7.13
N THR A 45 7.82 4.80 5.83
CA THR A 45 6.97 5.68 5.01
C THR A 45 5.57 5.11 4.86
N ALA A 46 5.46 3.79 4.71
CA ALA A 46 4.22 3.05 4.77
C ALA A 46 4.46 1.68 5.40
N ARG A 47 3.38 0.95 5.68
CA ARG A 47 3.37 -0.44 6.11
C ARG A 47 2.20 -1.18 5.49
N ILE A 48 2.32 -2.50 5.45
CA ILE A 48 1.26 -3.41 5.09
C ILE A 48 0.90 -4.29 6.28
N TRP A 49 -0.39 -4.44 6.50
CA TRP A 49 -0.96 -5.31 7.52
C TRP A 49 -1.82 -6.36 6.82
N GLY A 50 -1.61 -7.63 7.16
CA GLY A 50 -2.51 -8.71 6.79
C GLY A 50 -3.41 -9.06 7.97
N LEU A 51 -4.70 -9.29 7.72
CA LEU A 51 -5.62 -9.71 8.77
C LEU A 51 -5.19 -11.07 9.34
N PRO A 52 -4.85 -11.18 10.64
CA PRO A 52 -4.40 -12.44 11.21
C PRO A 52 -5.47 -13.53 11.07
N LYS A 53 -5.03 -14.73 10.67
CA LYS A 53 -5.92 -15.86 10.36
C LYS A 53 -6.92 -16.20 11.48
N PRO A 54 -6.57 -16.18 12.78
CA PRO A 54 -7.55 -16.40 13.85
C PRO A 54 -8.69 -15.39 13.86
N PHE A 55 -8.41 -14.11 13.61
CA PHE A 55 -9.43 -13.05 13.54
C PHE A 55 -10.32 -13.23 12.31
N ALA A 56 -9.72 -13.55 11.15
CA ALA A 56 -10.48 -13.83 9.94
C ALA A 56 -11.51 -14.95 10.16
N ILE A 57 -11.08 -16.05 10.78
CA ILE A 57 -11.96 -17.19 11.09
C ILE A 57 -13.01 -16.82 12.14
N ALA A 58 -12.60 -16.23 13.27
CA ALA A 58 -13.51 -15.93 14.38
C ALA A 58 -14.63 -14.95 14.00
N TYR A 59 -14.33 -13.98 13.14
CA TYR A 59 -15.30 -12.99 12.66
C TYR A 59 -15.96 -13.35 11.32
N GLY A 60 -15.64 -14.53 10.74
CA GLY A 60 -16.21 -14.96 9.47
C GLY A 60 -15.87 -14.05 8.28
N VAL A 61 -14.76 -13.32 8.35
CA VAL A 61 -14.33 -12.39 7.29
C VAL A 61 -13.25 -13.04 6.43
N PRO A 62 -13.25 -12.81 5.10
CA PRO A 62 -12.20 -13.32 4.24
C PRO A 62 -10.86 -12.61 4.53
N PRO A 63 -9.73 -13.15 4.03
CA PRO A 63 -8.45 -12.46 4.11
C PRO A 63 -8.52 -11.03 3.59
N CYS A 64 -8.03 -10.09 4.40
CA CYS A 64 -8.01 -8.66 4.11
C CYS A 64 -6.64 -8.07 4.41
N TYR A 65 -6.33 -6.94 3.77
CA TYR A 65 -5.08 -6.22 3.97
C TYR A 65 -5.34 -4.73 4.18
N VAL A 66 -4.47 -4.08 4.95
CA VAL A 66 -4.49 -2.63 5.16
C VAL A 66 -3.11 -2.06 4.88
N ILE A 67 -3.03 -1.09 3.98
CA ILE A 67 -1.85 -0.24 3.79
C ILE A 67 -1.98 0.93 4.77
N GLU A 68 -1.00 1.10 5.65
CA GLU A 68 -0.88 2.25 6.55
C GLU A 68 0.15 3.21 5.98
N VAL A 69 -0.27 4.42 5.61
CA VAL A 69 0.61 5.52 5.19
C VAL A 69 0.99 6.35 6.41
N LEU A 70 2.28 6.60 6.62
CA LEU A 70 2.76 7.42 7.72
C LEU A 70 2.96 8.87 7.24
N ASP A 71 2.06 9.77 7.66
CA ASP A 71 2.00 11.13 7.14
C ASP A 71 3.32 11.90 7.29
N GLU A 72 4.02 11.70 8.41
CA GLU A 72 5.25 12.44 8.73
C GLU A 72 6.38 12.17 7.73
N ARG A 73 6.29 11.08 6.97
CA ARG A 73 7.34 10.63 6.06
C ARG A 73 6.85 10.53 4.62
N PHE A 74 5.66 9.98 4.40
CA PHE A 74 5.15 9.69 3.07
C PHE A 74 4.98 10.94 2.21
N TRP A 75 4.48 12.03 2.77
CA TRP A 75 4.21 13.26 2.00
C TRP A 75 5.45 14.11 1.69
N ASN A 76 6.59 13.76 2.29
CA ASN A 76 7.89 14.37 2.00
C ASN A 76 8.60 13.72 0.80
N LEU A 77 8.06 12.59 0.31
CA LEU A 77 8.56 11.90 -0.86
C LEU A 77 8.09 12.57 -2.15
N SER A 78 8.90 12.47 -3.20
CA SER A 78 8.46 12.76 -4.57
C SER A 78 7.31 11.83 -4.98
N CYS A 79 6.59 12.19 -6.04
CA CYS A 79 5.45 11.37 -6.44
C CYS A 79 5.83 9.97 -6.89
N GLU A 80 6.93 9.85 -7.66
CA GLU A 80 7.48 8.57 -8.08
C GLU A 80 7.88 7.70 -6.88
N GLU A 81 8.51 8.30 -5.86
CA GLU A 81 8.86 7.60 -4.61
C GLU A 81 7.61 7.14 -3.82
N ARG A 82 6.54 7.96 -3.78
CA ARG A 82 5.26 7.56 -3.18
C ARG A 82 4.68 6.33 -3.90
N VAL A 83 4.68 6.34 -5.23
CA VAL A 83 4.25 5.18 -6.03
C VAL A 83 5.14 3.96 -5.75
N ALA A 84 6.47 4.14 -5.69
CA ALA A 84 7.42 3.07 -5.39
C ALA A 84 7.17 2.43 -4.02
N VAL A 85 6.85 3.23 -3.01
CA VAL A 85 6.47 2.76 -1.66
C VAL A 85 5.18 1.95 -1.71
N LEU A 86 4.13 2.43 -2.38
CA LEU A 86 2.89 1.65 -2.51
C LEU A 86 3.10 0.33 -3.24
N VAL A 87 3.91 0.33 -4.31
CA VAL A 87 4.30 -0.89 -5.03
C VAL A 87 5.04 -1.85 -4.11
N HIS A 88 5.96 -1.35 -3.26
CA HIS A 88 6.67 -2.15 -2.27
C HIS A 88 5.70 -2.85 -1.31
N GLU A 89 4.77 -2.11 -0.71
CA GLU A 89 3.77 -2.67 0.22
C GLU A 89 2.87 -3.72 -0.46
N LEU A 90 2.46 -3.48 -1.71
CA LEU A 90 1.66 -4.45 -2.48
C LEU A 90 2.41 -5.75 -2.78
N LEU A 91 3.73 -5.69 -3.00
CA LEU A 91 4.55 -6.87 -3.29
C LEU A 91 4.67 -7.83 -2.10
N HIS A 92 4.39 -7.35 -0.89
CA HIS A 92 4.28 -8.18 0.31
C HIS A 92 3.01 -9.03 0.36
N ILE A 93 1.98 -8.70 -0.45
CA ILE A 93 0.78 -9.53 -0.54
C ILE A 93 1.10 -10.83 -1.31
N PRO A 94 0.95 -12.01 -0.69
CA PRO A 94 1.24 -13.28 -1.34
C PRO A 94 0.27 -13.56 -2.48
N LYS A 95 0.74 -14.31 -3.49
CA LYS A 95 -0.10 -14.80 -4.62
C LYS A 95 -1.32 -15.61 -4.17
N THR A 96 -1.28 -16.19 -2.97
CA THR A 96 -2.40 -16.94 -2.38
C THR A 96 -3.45 -16.04 -1.71
N PHE A 97 -3.17 -14.75 -1.51
CA PHE A 97 -4.04 -13.79 -0.82
C PHE A 97 -4.62 -14.33 0.50
N SER A 98 -3.75 -14.96 1.31
CA SER A 98 -4.15 -15.77 2.47
C SER A 98 -4.33 -15.00 3.78
N GLY A 99 -4.05 -13.69 3.79
CA GLY A 99 -4.01 -12.84 4.99
C GLY A 99 -2.62 -12.79 5.64
N GLY A 100 -1.69 -13.66 5.22
CA GLY A 100 -0.27 -13.56 5.57
C GLY A 100 0.47 -12.53 4.72
N LEU A 101 1.68 -12.16 5.17
CA LEU A 101 2.60 -11.28 4.45
C LEU A 101 3.84 -12.05 4.02
N ARG A 102 4.35 -11.75 2.83
CA ARG A 102 5.68 -12.20 2.41
C ARG A 102 6.72 -11.38 3.18
N PRO A 103 7.83 -11.97 3.63
CA PRO A 103 8.95 -11.19 4.16
C PRO A 103 9.58 -10.33 3.05
N HIS A 104 10.54 -9.47 3.40
CA HIS A 104 11.38 -8.85 2.38
C HIS A 104 12.18 -9.93 1.63
N GLY A 105 12.41 -9.69 0.34
CA GLY A 105 13.10 -10.63 -0.54
C GLY A 105 13.31 -10.06 -1.92
N LYS A 106 13.73 -10.90 -2.88
CA LYS A 106 14.03 -10.46 -4.27
C LYS A 106 12.84 -9.77 -4.94
N TRP A 107 11.60 -10.17 -4.63
CA TRP A 107 10.38 -9.55 -5.14
C TRP A 107 10.19 -8.11 -4.67
N ALA A 108 10.67 -7.74 -3.48
CA ALA A 108 10.60 -6.39 -2.92
C ALA A 108 11.95 -5.66 -3.02
N SER A 109 12.84 -6.11 -3.91
CA SER A 109 14.14 -5.46 -4.13
C SER A 109 13.98 -4.13 -4.87
N LYS A 110 14.89 -3.19 -4.60
CA LYS A 110 14.91 -1.86 -5.24
C LYS A 110 14.88 -1.94 -6.77
N SER A 111 15.64 -2.87 -7.35
CA SER A 111 15.70 -3.07 -8.80
C SER A 111 14.34 -3.52 -9.38
N ASN A 112 13.68 -4.50 -8.73
CA ASN A 112 12.36 -4.94 -9.17
C ASN A 112 11.31 -3.84 -9.03
N ILE A 113 11.32 -3.10 -7.93
CA ILE A 113 10.40 -1.98 -7.70
C ILE A 113 10.59 -0.91 -8.77
N ARG A 114 11.84 -0.52 -9.06
CA ARG A 114 12.14 0.45 -10.11
C ARG A 114 11.58 0.00 -11.47
N GLY A 115 11.81 -1.26 -11.86
CA GLY A 115 11.28 -1.78 -13.12
C GLY A 115 9.74 -1.87 -13.17
N LEU A 116 9.06 -1.93 -12.02
CA LEU A 116 7.59 -1.84 -11.97
C LEU A 116 7.12 -0.38 -12.05
N VAL A 117 7.81 0.55 -11.38
CA VAL A 117 7.50 1.98 -11.44
C VAL A 117 7.75 2.55 -12.83
N GLU A 118 8.79 2.09 -13.55
CA GLU A 118 9.04 2.44 -14.95
C GLU A 118 7.84 2.10 -15.86
N LYS A 119 7.11 1.00 -15.59
CA LYS A 119 5.88 0.65 -16.33
C LYS A 119 4.68 1.55 -16.01
N LEU A 120 4.79 2.35 -14.96
CA LEU A 120 3.77 3.29 -14.52
C LEU A 120 4.12 4.74 -14.88
N ALA A 121 5.25 4.99 -15.57
CA ALA A 121 5.78 6.33 -15.82
C ALA A 121 4.73 7.29 -16.38
N ASP A 122 3.99 6.87 -17.40
CA ASP A 122 2.94 7.67 -18.06
C ASP A 122 1.72 7.96 -17.16
N PHE A 123 1.59 7.26 -16.04
CA PHE A 123 0.49 7.36 -15.09
C PHE A 123 0.87 8.03 -13.77
N ILE A 124 2.16 8.34 -13.54
CA ILE A 124 2.63 8.89 -12.25
C ILE A 124 1.85 10.15 -11.88
N ASP A 125 1.65 11.09 -12.81
CA ASP A 125 0.93 12.34 -12.54
C ASP A 125 -0.54 12.11 -12.16
N VAL A 126 -1.19 11.14 -12.80
CA VAL A 126 -2.58 10.78 -12.50
C VAL A 126 -2.68 10.12 -11.13
N LEU A 127 -1.79 9.17 -10.83
CA LEU A 127 -1.69 8.55 -9.51
C LEU A 127 -1.41 9.61 -8.43
N CYS A 128 -0.59 10.61 -8.75
CA CYS A 128 -0.28 11.72 -7.86
C CYS A 128 -1.52 12.49 -7.45
N LYS A 129 -2.33 12.89 -8.43
CA LYS A 129 -3.56 13.66 -8.23
C LYS A 129 -4.54 12.93 -7.34
N PHE A 130 -4.62 11.60 -7.43
CA PHE A 130 -5.43 10.82 -6.50
C PHE A 130 -4.85 10.89 -5.09
N MET A 131 -3.57 10.58 -4.90
CA MET A 131 -2.95 10.57 -3.58
C MET A 131 -3.03 11.94 -2.87
N GLU A 132 -2.84 13.04 -3.59
CA GLU A 132 -2.79 14.38 -3.01
C GLU A 132 -4.10 14.85 -2.38
N GLN A 133 -5.22 14.17 -2.65
CA GLN A 133 -6.50 14.42 -1.98
C GLN A 133 -6.45 14.11 -0.47
N ASP A 134 -5.54 13.22 -0.05
CA ASP A 134 -5.42 12.80 1.35
C ASP A 134 -4.25 13.49 2.08
N LYS A 135 -3.52 14.40 1.41
CA LYS A 135 -2.40 15.13 2.00
C LYS A 135 -2.94 16.17 2.98
N VAL A 136 -2.50 16.08 4.24
CA VAL A 136 -2.85 16.98 5.34
C VAL A 136 -1.67 17.91 5.63
#